data_AF-A0AAN6UVC4-F1
#
_entry.id   AF-A0AAN6UVC4-F1
#
_cell.length_a   1.000
_cell.length_b   1.000
_cell.length_c   1.000
_cell.angle_alpha   90.00
_cell.angle_beta   90.00
_cell.angle_gamma   90.00
#
_symmetry.space_group_name_H-M   'P 1'
#
loop_
_entity.id
_entity.type
_entity.pdbx_description
1 polymer ?
#
loop_
_entity_poly.entity_id
_entity_poly.type
_entity_poly.pdbx_seq_one_letter_code
_entity_poly.pdbx_strand_id
1 'polypeptide(L)'
;MRVFLVQTAHGLNSASGGYRSNYGFIHQLESYGHAVAQTCFAFDDEIEKAAVTAKSKGIKSELCRLPDVHLGKDPQTGQARRLKVTKFVDENRILNIAISRSLWKLYPGEELTADQRAYLEKGTPSLRLKALISLWSNQIASFRPTHVVFNDGLTMKITEQMLKEGSPHSHLKFKRVCVVHSSEQLPFGPFCGGLSGHCLSASAENQMLRELDGIWTVSRGIHDYAMKYGKLKTNFFVHATWTYLQGGNVPMRRTNADKSEVGLINACGLKGLPIFIELAKRLPNVKFVAWKSWGTKQVHLDQLSKLPNVRIEESTTNTERDIWDRLKVLLVPSLWNEAWGAVVTEAQLRGIPVIASNAGGIPEAKLNLPYLIPVNAVSGELDPKTGDYAVPKQDIGPWEHALMRLMAQDTTEYEELSDITARTTVQWIRGLNQRAQEKWLLNM
;
A
#
# COMPACT_ATOMS: atom_id res chain seq x y z
N MET A 1 4.87 23.98 2.89
CA MET A 1 3.99 23.41 3.94
C MET A 1 4.80 22.57 4.92
N ARG A 2 4.17 22.15 6.03
CA ARG A 2 4.68 21.11 6.95
C ARG A 2 3.68 19.95 6.94
N VAL A 3 4.07 18.79 6.41
CA VAL A 3 3.16 17.63 6.23
C VAL A 3 3.61 16.49 7.12
N PHE A 4 2.70 16.00 7.96
CA PHE A 4 2.93 14.85 8.83
C PHE A 4 2.07 13.68 8.37
N LEU A 5 2.71 12.59 7.99
CA LEU A 5 2.06 11.40 7.45
C LEU A 5 2.00 10.29 8.50
N VAL A 6 0.85 9.65 8.67
CA VAL A 6 0.73 8.45 9.51
C VAL A 6 0.60 7.23 8.61
N GLN A 7 1.59 6.34 8.68
CA GLN A 7 1.59 5.07 7.94
C GLN A 7 1.13 3.93 8.83
N THR A 8 0.30 3.07 8.26
CA THR A 8 -0.24 1.88 8.94
C THR A 8 0.42 0.56 8.51
N ALA A 9 1.08 0.54 7.34
CA ALA A 9 1.77 -0.66 6.85
C ALA A 9 3.08 -0.93 7.61
N HIS A 10 3.50 -2.19 7.61
CA HIS A 10 4.69 -2.64 8.34
C HIS A 10 5.94 -2.63 7.48
N GLY A 11 7.05 -2.19 8.08
CA GLY A 11 8.38 -2.11 7.50
C GLY A 11 8.65 -0.75 6.88
N LEU A 12 9.87 -0.25 7.03
CA LEU A 12 10.33 0.96 6.33
C LEU A 12 10.29 0.77 4.82
N ASN A 13 10.48 -0.46 4.36
CA ASN A 13 10.47 -0.86 2.96
C ASN A 13 9.24 -1.71 2.61
N SER A 14 8.08 -1.40 3.18
CA SER A 14 6.86 -2.19 2.98
C SER A 14 6.54 -2.41 1.49
N ALA A 15 6.25 -3.66 1.12
CA ALA A 15 5.82 -4.00 -0.25
C ALA A 15 4.39 -3.54 -0.58
N SER A 16 3.67 -2.94 0.38
CA SER A 16 2.33 -2.40 0.17
C SER A 16 2.36 -1.23 -0.81
N GLY A 17 1.55 -1.31 -1.86
CA GLY A 17 1.42 -0.24 -2.85
C GLY A 17 0.96 1.09 -2.23
N GLY A 18 0.05 1.04 -1.25
CA GLY A 18 -0.41 2.24 -0.55
C GLY A 18 0.68 2.90 0.28
N TYR A 19 1.50 2.10 0.97
CA TYR A 19 2.65 2.61 1.71
C TYR A 19 3.67 3.29 0.79
N ARG A 20 4.02 2.63 -0.33
CA ARG A 20 4.95 3.17 -1.32
C ARG A 20 4.42 4.43 -2.01
N SER A 21 3.11 4.49 -2.26
CA SER A 21 2.45 5.70 -2.76
C SER A 21 2.57 6.86 -1.77
N ASN A 22 2.23 6.61 -0.50
CA ASN A 22 2.32 7.58 0.57
C ASN A 22 3.76 8.10 0.77
N TYR A 23 4.75 7.21 0.73
CA TYR A 23 6.17 7.57 0.82
C TYR A 23 6.61 8.41 -0.39
N GLY A 24 6.28 7.99 -1.61
CA GLY A 24 6.55 8.75 -2.83
C GLY A 24 5.91 10.14 -2.80
N PHE A 25 4.72 10.27 -2.22
CA PHE A 25 4.05 11.56 -2.03
C PHE A 25 4.81 12.50 -1.11
N ILE A 26 5.19 12.09 0.10
CA ILE A 26 5.97 12.98 0.98
C ILE A 26 7.38 13.23 0.47
N HIS A 27 7.99 12.27 -0.23
CA HIS A 27 9.28 12.49 -0.89
C HIS A 27 9.17 13.55 -2.00
N GLN A 28 8.10 13.51 -2.79
CA GLN A 28 7.83 14.54 -3.80
C GLN A 28 7.69 15.92 -3.18
N LEU A 29 6.95 16.04 -2.06
CA LEU A 29 6.82 17.32 -1.36
C LEU A 29 8.16 17.80 -0.77
N GLU A 30 8.99 16.90 -0.26
CA GLU A 30 10.34 17.22 0.19
C GLU A 30 11.17 17.82 -0.95
N SER A 31 11.09 17.23 -2.14
CA SER A 31 11.79 17.73 -3.33
C SER A 31 11.36 19.15 -3.74
N TYR A 32 10.17 19.58 -3.30
CA TYR A 32 9.64 20.94 -3.50
C TYR A 32 9.95 21.90 -2.33
N GLY A 33 10.76 21.46 -1.35
CA GLY A 33 11.19 22.27 -0.21
C GLY A 33 10.20 22.31 0.95
N HIS A 34 9.25 21.37 1.01
CA HIS A 34 8.37 21.24 2.18
C HIS A 34 9.02 20.41 3.27
N ALA A 35 8.73 20.76 4.53
CA ALA A 35 9.12 19.91 5.65
C ALA A 35 8.14 18.73 5.74
N VAL A 36 8.68 17.51 5.77
CA VAL A 36 7.88 16.29 5.85
C VAL A 36 8.35 15.39 6.98
N ALA A 37 7.39 14.75 7.64
CA ALA A 37 7.64 13.72 8.64
C ALA A 37 6.64 12.58 8.49
N GLN A 38 7.00 11.40 8.97
CA GLN A 38 6.07 10.29 9.07
C GLN A 38 6.20 9.51 10.38
N THR A 39 5.09 8.93 10.85
CA THR A 39 5.15 7.76 11.74
C THR A 39 5.04 6.52 10.88
N CYS A 40 5.86 5.52 11.18
CA CYS A 40 5.86 4.25 10.48
C CYS A 40 6.22 3.11 11.43
N PHE A 41 5.95 1.87 11.01
CA PHE A 41 6.40 0.68 11.72
C PHE A 41 7.65 0.13 11.05
N ALA A 42 8.69 -0.15 11.82
CA ALA A 42 9.99 -0.56 11.29
C ALA A 42 10.57 -1.77 12.02
N PHE A 43 11.38 -2.55 11.31
CA PHE A 43 12.31 -3.47 11.97
C PHE A 43 13.57 -2.72 12.42
N ASP A 44 14.17 -3.17 13.52
CA ASP A 44 15.36 -2.51 14.10
C ASP A 44 16.53 -2.49 13.07
N ASP A 45 16.70 -3.54 12.26
CA ASP A 45 17.74 -3.61 11.22
C ASP A 45 17.46 -2.70 10.01
N GLU A 46 16.19 -2.44 9.68
CA GLU A 46 15.83 -1.48 8.63
C GLU A 46 16.21 -0.06 9.03
N ILE A 47 16.03 0.30 10.30
CA ILE A 47 16.37 1.64 10.82
C ILE A 47 17.88 1.87 10.72
N GLU A 48 18.68 0.87 11.10
CA GLU A 48 20.13 0.93 11.01
C GLU A 48 20.60 1.08 9.55
N LYS A 49 20.04 0.27 8.64
CA LYS A 49 20.34 0.35 7.19
C LYS A 49 19.97 1.71 6.60
N ALA A 50 18.82 2.27 6.98
CA ALA A 50 18.39 3.58 6.52
C ALA A 50 19.37 4.69 6.97
N ALA A 51 19.82 4.65 8.23
CA ALA A 51 20.81 5.61 8.72
C ALA A 51 22.17 5.51 8.01
N VAL A 52 22.64 4.29 7.72
CA VAL A 52 23.85 4.07 6.92
C VAL A 52 23.70 4.62 5.50
N THR A 53 22.54 4.40 4.87
CA THR A 53 22.22 4.89 3.52
C THR A 53 22.12 6.41 3.47
N ALA A 54 21.52 7.04 4.48
CA ALA A 54 21.48 8.49 4.59
C ALA A 54 22.90 9.07 4.71
N LYS A 55 23.74 8.46 5.56
CA LYS A 55 25.14 8.90 5.75
C LYS A 55 25.97 8.77 4.47
N SER A 56 25.78 7.70 3.68
CA SER A 56 26.51 7.53 2.41
C SER A 56 26.13 8.56 1.35
N LYS A 57 24.94 9.18 1.46
CA LYS A 57 24.50 10.31 0.63
C LYS A 57 24.78 11.68 1.26
N GLY A 58 25.60 11.75 2.31
CA GLY A 58 25.97 12.99 2.97
C GLY A 58 24.86 13.61 3.82
N ILE A 59 23.80 12.86 4.14
CA ILE A 59 22.71 13.33 4.99
C ILE A 59 23.04 12.97 6.45
N LYS A 60 22.94 13.98 7.32
CA LYS A 60 23.12 13.79 8.76
C LYS A 60 21.91 13.06 9.34
N SER A 61 22.05 11.75 9.54
CA SER A 61 21.04 10.90 10.17
C SER A 61 21.51 10.40 11.54
N GLU A 62 21.16 11.13 12.59
CA GLU A 62 21.37 10.66 13.96
C GLU A 62 20.17 9.83 14.42
N LEU A 63 20.44 8.59 14.87
CA LEU A 63 19.43 7.74 15.48
C LEU A 63 19.14 8.23 16.90
N CYS A 64 18.02 8.93 17.07
CA CYS A 64 17.57 9.43 18.37
C CYS A 64 16.52 8.48 18.95
N ARG A 65 16.93 7.65 19.92
CA ARG A 65 16.00 6.78 20.64
C ARG A 65 15.16 7.60 21.63
N LEU A 66 13.83 7.50 21.52
CA LEU A 66 12.91 8.10 22.47
C LEU A 66 12.74 7.21 23.71
N PRO A 67 12.23 7.76 24.84
CA PRO A 67 11.84 6.95 25.98
C PRO A 67 10.88 5.83 25.58
N ASP A 68 11.08 4.64 26.15
CA ASP A 68 10.24 3.48 25.88
C ASP A 68 8.77 3.78 26.24
N VAL A 69 7.86 3.46 25.32
CA VAL A 69 6.42 3.62 25.53
C VAL A 69 5.91 2.42 26.31
N HIS A 70 5.35 2.68 27.49
CA HIS A 70 4.87 1.63 28.39
C HIS A 70 3.41 1.28 28.05
N LEU A 71 3.19 0.05 27.56
CA LEU A 71 1.88 -0.47 27.16
C LEU A 71 1.21 -1.28 28.28
N GLY A 72 1.67 -1.14 29.52
CA GLY A 72 1.22 -1.93 30.66
C GLY A 72 1.97 -3.25 30.81
N LYS A 73 1.29 -4.27 31.34
CA LYS A 73 1.83 -5.61 31.56
C LYS A 73 1.08 -6.62 30.71
N ASP A 74 1.77 -7.66 30.31
CA ASP A 74 1.16 -8.82 29.69
C ASP A 74 0.25 -9.54 30.71
N PRO A 75 -1.01 -9.81 30.38
CA PRO A 75 -1.96 -10.38 31.33
C PRO A 75 -1.65 -11.83 31.68
N GLN A 76 -0.92 -12.57 30.84
CA GLN A 76 -0.58 -13.98 31.07
C GLN A 76 0.73 -14.12 31.84
N THR A 77 1.75 -13.36 31.45
CA THR A 77 3.12 -13.49 31.99
C THR A 77 3.46 -12.45 33.06
N GLY A 78 2.66 -11.37 33.18
CA GLY A 78 2.94 -10.24 34.06
C GLY A 78 4.10 -9.35 33.61
N GLN A 79 4.77 -9.69 32.51
CA GLN A 79 5.94 -8.97 32.01
C GLN A 79 5.55 -7.58 31.49
N ALA A 80 6.37 -6.57 31.75
CA ALA A 80 6.14 -5.22 31.24
C ALA A 80 6.26 -5.18 29.71
N ARG A 81 5.24 -4.62 29.04
CA ARG A 81 5.21 -4.40 27.60
C ARG A 81 5.81 -3.03 27.30
N ARG A 82 7.05 -2.99 26.77
CA ARG A 82 7.79 -1.76 26.46
C ARG A 82 8.06 -1.65 24.96
N LEU A 83 7.53 -0.60 24.35
CA LEU A 83 7.65 -0.35 22.93
C LEU A 83 8.76 0.66 22.65
N LYS A 84 9.71 0.28 21.79
CA LYS A 84 10.80 1.15 21.34
C LYS A 84 10.34 2.08 20.21
N VAL A 85 10.83 3.31 20.24
CA VAL A 85 10.59 4.32 19.20
C VAL A 85 11.89 5.03 18.89
N THR A 86 12.20 5.19 17.61
CA THR A 86 13.43 5.83 17.13
C THR A 86 13.09 6.94 16.14
N LYS A 87 13.68 8.12 16.32
CA LYS A 87 13.62 9.22 15.38
C LYS A 87 14.90 9.29 14.57
N PHE A 88 14.78 9.48 13.26
CA PHE A 88 15.92 9.69 12.37
C PHE A 88 15.49 10.39 11.08
N VAL A 89 16.46 10.91 10.32
CA VAL A 89 16.20 11.49 8.99
C VAL A 89 16.73 10.52 7.95
N ASP A 90 15.89 10.09 7.01
CA ASP A 90 16.32 9.12 5.99
C ASP A 90 17.08 9.78 4.83
N GLU A 91 17.47 8.95 3.85
CA GLU A 91 18.20 9.39 2.67
C GLU A 91 17.45 10.38 1.76
N ASN A 92 16.14 10.55 1.99
CA ASN A 92 15.28 11.45 1.24
C ASN A 92 14.91 12.68 2.09
N ARG A 93 15.65 12.91 3.19
CA ARG A 93 15.48 14.03 4.13
C ARG A 93 14.11 14.03 4.82
N ILE A 94 13.45 12.88 4.91
CA ILE A 94 12.18 12.70 5.61
C ILE A 94 12.47 12.41 7.09
N LEU A 95 11.81 13.13 8.01
CA LEU A 95 11.87 12.82 9.43
C LEU A 95 10.99 11.60 9.74
N ASN A 96 11.61 10.49 10.11
CA ASN A 96 10.94 9.25 10.47
C ASN A 96 10.79 9.13 11.98
N ILE A 97 9.57 8.87 12.46
CA ILE A 97 9.25 8.40 13.80
C ILE A 97 8.92 6.91 13.68
N ALA A 98 9.94 6.07 13.80
CA ALA A 98 9.82 4.64 13.62
C ALA A 98 9.40 3.95 14.93
N ILE A 99 8.22 3.36 14.94
CA ILE A 99 7.74 2.48 16.00
C ILE A 99 8.21 1.06 15.71
N SER A 100 8.85 0.42 16.68
CA SER A 100 9.33 -0.95 16.51
C SER A 100 8.17 -1.91 16.19
N ARG A 101 8.35 -2.76 15.18
CA ARG A 101 7.38 -3.80 14.80
C ARG A 101 7.12 -4.81 15.93
N SER A 102 7.98 -4.85 16.94
CA SER A 102 7.74 -5.61 18.18
C SER A 102 6.41 -5.26 18.86
N LEU A 103 5.80 -4.11 18.54
CA LEU A 103 4.43 -3.74 18.94
C LEU A 103 3.47 -4.93 18.81
N TRP A 104 3.50 -5.69 17.73
CA TRP A 104 2.53 -6.78 17.50
C TRP A 104 2.73 -8.00 18.37
N LYS A 105 3.95 -8.20 18.87
CA LYS A 105 4.21 -9.22 19.90
C LYS A 105 3.76 -8.72 21.28
N LEU A 106 3.90 -7.42 21.52
CA LEU A 106 3.58 -6.77 22.79
C LEU A 106 2.10 -6.41 22.93
N TYR A 107 1.39 -6.25 21.82
CA TYR A 107 0.02 -5.80 21.76
C TYR A 107 -0.66 -6.53 20.59
N PRO A 108 -1.12 -7.76 20.84
CA PRO A 108 -1.69 -8.62 19.81
C PRO A 108 -2.81 -7.93 19.02
N GLY A 109 -2.93 -8.29 17.73
CA GLY A 109 -3.85 -7.62 16.80
C GLY A 109 -5.32 -7.62 17.26
N GLU A 110 -5.79 -8.69 17.90
CA GLU A 110 -7.15 -8.77 18.45
C GLU A 110 -7.36 -7.78 19.60
N GLU A 111 -6.42 -7.70 20.55
CA GLU A 111 -6.48 -6.73 21.65
C GLU A 111 -6.45 -5.29 21.11
N LEU A 112 -5.55 -4.99 20.15
CA LEU A 112 -5.46 -3.65 19.59
C LEU A 112 -6.73 -3.29 18.81
N THR A 113 -7.26 -4.22 18.03
CA THR A 113 -8.49 -4.03 17.26
C THR A 113 -9.67 -3.75 18.18
N ALA A 114 -9.82 -4.54 19.24
CA ALA A 114 -10.89 -4.37 20.23
C ALA A 114 -10.80 -3.00 20.92
N ASP A 115 -9.59 -2.60 21.32
CA ASP A 115 -9.38 -1.31 21.98
C ASP A 115 -9.59 -0.11 21.07
N GLN A 116 -9.11 -0.20 19.82
CA GLN A 116 -9.35 0.85 18.84
C GLN A 116 -10.84 0.98 18.56
N ARG A 117 -11.56 -0.13 18.30
CA ARG A 117 -13.01 -0.11 18.10
C ARG A 117 -13.73 0.52 19.30
N ALA A 118 -13.40 0.09 20.52
CA ALA A 118 -14.00 0.65 21.73
C ALA A 118 -13.72 2.16 21.86
N TYR A 119 -12.52 2.63 21.50
CA TYR A 119 -12.18 4.04 21.51
C TYR A 119 -12.93 4.84 20.44
N LEU A 120 -13.06 4.30 19.22
CA LEU A 120 -13.81 4.93 18.14
C LEU A 120 -15.28 5.11 18.52
N GLU A 121 -15.89 4.09 19.12
CA GLU A 121 -17.32 4.07 19.45
C GLU A 121 -17.65 4.81 20.75
N LYS A 122 -16.83 4.62 21.80
CA LYS A 122 -17.13 5.09 23.16
C LYS A 122 -16.29 6.29 23.58
N GLY A 123 -15.32 6.70 22.78
CA GLY A 123 -14.41 7.81 23.10
C GLY A 123 -13.44 7.56 24.27
N THR A 124 -13.48 6.38 24.89
CA THR A 124 -12.66 6.06 26.07
C THR A 124 -11.59 5.03 25.72
N PRO A 125 -10.30 5.42 25.64
CA PRO A 125 -9.22 4.50 25.32
C PRO A 125 -8.77 3.70 26.56
N SER A 126 -8.33 2.46 26.34
CA SER A 126 -7.63 1.66 27.36
C SER A 126 -6.30 2.30 27.77
N LEU A 127 -5.71 1.85 28.88
CA LEU A 127 -4.39 2.36 29.33
C LEU A 127 -3.29 2.19 28.27
N ARG A 128 -3.25 1.02 27.61
CA ARG A 128 -2.28 0.72 26.56
C ARG A 128 -2.52 1.54 25.30
N LEU A 129 -3.78 1.76 24.91
CA LEU A 129 -4.10 2.62 23.77
C LEU A 129 -3.81 4.10 24.08
N LYS A 130 -4.05 4.56 25.31
CA LYS A 130 -3.66 5.91 25.78
C LYS A 130 -2.17 6.18 25.58
N ALA A 131 -1.31 5.19 25.83
CA ALA A 131 0.13 5.33 25.62
C ALA A 131 0.48 5.55 24.15
N LEU A 132 -0.16 4.82 23.22
CA LEU A 132 0.00 5.03 21.78
C LEU A 132 -0.56 6.37 21.33
N ILE A 133 -1.77 6.74 21.78
CA ILE A 133 -2.38 8.05 21.49
C ILE A 133 -1.45 9.19 21.94
N SER A 134 -0.88 9.07 23.15
CA SER A 134 0.09 10.05 23.68
C SER A 134 1.35 10.12 22.83
N LEU A 135 1.91 8.99 22.38
CA LEU A 135 3.05 9.02 21.47
C LEU A 135 2.70 9.76 20.17
N TRP A 136 1.60 9.38 19.50
CA TRP A 136 1.22 9.96 18.20
C TRP A 136 0.94 11.45 18.32
N SER A 137 0.10 11.84 19.28
CA SER A 137 -0.26 13.25 19.49
C SER A 137 0.94 14.12 19.82
N ASN A 138 1.86 13.66 20.68
CA ASN A 138 3.09 14.39 21.00
C ASN A 138 4.03 14.52 19.80
N GLN A 139 4.17 13.49 18.96
CA GLN A 139 5.03 13.59 17.77
C GLN A 139 4.42 14.49 16.68
N ILE A 140 3.10 14.42 16.47
CA ILE A 140 2.37 15.34 15.61
C ILE A 140 2.56 16.77 16.13
N ALA A 141 2.30 17.03 17.42
CA ALA A 141 2.43 18.35 18.02
C ALA A 141 3.85 18.91 17.95
N SER A 142 4.86 18.08 18.25
CA SER A 142 6.29 18.46 18.17
C SER A 142 6.69 18.87 16.76
N PHE A 143 6.12 18.23 15.74
CA PHE A 143 6.38 18.59 14.35
C PHE A 143 5.65 19.86 13.90
N ARG A 144 4.60 20.32 14.60
CA ARG A 144 3.80 21.51 14.22
C ARG A 144 3.37 21.48 12.74
N PRO A 145 2.62 20.46 12.30
CA PRO A 145 2.21 20.34 10.91
C PRO A 145 1.23 21.45 10.52
N THR A 146 1.20 21.75 9.24
CA THR A 146 0.07 22.43 8.58
C THR A 146 -0.98 21.42 8.12
N HIS A 147 -0.56 20.18 7.84
CA HIS A 147 -1.40 19.10 7.34
C HIS A 147 -1.00 17.79 8.02
N VAL A 148 -1.98 17.03 8.49
CA VAL A 148 -1.81 15.65 8.93
C VAL A 148 -2.54 14.75 7.94
N VAL A 149 -1.79 13.86 7.30
CA VAL A 149 -2.25 12.94 6.26
C VAL A 149 -2.24 11.52 6.82
N PHE A 150 -3.31 10.77 6.66
CA PHE A 150 -3.46 9.43 7.23
C PHE A 150 -4.43 8.58 6.39
N ASN A 151 -4.58 7.31 6.75
CA ASN A 151 -5.47 6.37 6.05
C ASN A 151 -6.21 5.42 7.00
N ASP A 152 -6.37 5.80 8.28
CA ASP A 152 -6.93 4.95 9.33
C ASP A 152 -7.83 5.71 10.32
N GLY A 153 -8.79 4.97 10.91
CA GLY A 153 -9.75 5.49 11.87
C GLY A 153 -9.15 5.97 13.19
N LEU A 154 -8.09 5.34 13.67
CA LEU A 154 -7.46 5.73 14.93
C LEU A 154 -6.84 7.13 14.81
N THR A 155 -6.12 7.41 13.72
CA THR A 155 -5.54 8.73 13.46
C THR A 155 -6.60 9.79 13.21
N MET A 156 -7.70 9.43 12.52
CA MET A 156 -8.89 10.30 12.43
C MET A 156 -9.33 10.73 13.82
N LYS A 157 -9.52 9.78 14.74
CA LYS A 157 -9.97 10.08 16.11
C LYS A 157 -8.94 10.87 16.92
N ILE A 158 -7.65 10.50 16.85
CA ILE A 158 -6.58 11.21 17.56
C ILE A 158 -6.54 12.68 17.14
N THR A 159 -6.54 12.96 15.83
CA THR A 159 -6.47 14.33 15.32
C THR A 159 -7.72 15.15 15.62
N GLU A 160 -8.91 14.52 15.65
CA GLU A 160 -10.14 15.15 16.14
C GLU A 160 -9.96 15.65 17.58
N GLN A 161 -9.51 14.76 18.47
CA GLN A 161 -9.37 15.05 19.91
C GLN A 161 -8.22 16.02 20.21
N MET A 162 -7.18 16.05 19.38
CA MET A 162 -6.12 17.05 19.50
C MET A 162 -6.64 18.47 19.28
N LEU A 163 -7.60 18.65 18.37
CA LEU A 163 -8.13 19.97 17.99
C LEU A 163 -9.33 20.42 18.84
N LYS A 164 -9.93 19.51 19.63
CA LYS A 164 -11.04 19.84 20.53
C LYS A 164 -10.62 20.80 21.65
N GLU A 165 -11.54 21.68 22.02
CA GLU A 165 -11.39 22.57 23.17
C GLU A 165 -11.09 21.77 24.45
N GLY A 166 -10.20 22.30 25.30
CA GLY A 166 -9.74 21.62 26.52
C GLY A 166 -8.62 20.58 26.30
N SER A 167 -8.33 20.20 25.06
CA SER A 167 -7.15 19.37 24.74
C SER A 167 -5.85 20.15 24.95
N PRO A 168 -4.75 19.54 25.45
CA PRO A 168 -3.44 20.20 25.55
C PRO A 168 -2.89 20.63 24.18
N HIS A 169 -3.43 20.08 23.10
CA HIS A 169 -3.03 20.39 21.72
C HIS A 169 -4.03 21.29 20.97
N SER A 170 -5.06 21.81 21.65
CA SER A 170 -6.13 22.65 21.04
C SER A 170 -5.62 23.95 20.41
N HIS A 171 -4.44 24.41 20.83
CA HIS A 171 -3.74 25.56 20.26
C HIS A 171 -3.18 25.30 18.84
N LEU A 172 -3.02 24.04 18.45
CA LEU A 172 -2.57 23.68 17.10
C LEU A 172 -3.67 23.95 16.08
N LYS A 173 -3.25 24.30 14.86
CA LYS A 173 -4.11 24.44 13.69
C LYS A 173 -3.49 23.69 12.53
N PHE A 174 -4.15 22.63 12.07
CA PHE A 174 -3.72 21.85 10.92
C PHE A 174 -4.93 21.23 10.21
N LYS A 175 -4.77 20.99 8.91
CA LYS A 175 -5.75 20.29 8.08
C LYS A 175 -5.64 18.78 8.27
N ARG A 176 -6.77 18.10 8.30
CA ARG A 176 -6.89 16.64 8.45
C ARG A 176 -7.28 16.04 7.12
N VAL A 177 -6.40 15.23 6.53
CA VAL A 177 -6.57 14.68 5.18
C VAL A 177 -6.49 13.16 5.21
N CYS A 178 -7.55 12.49 4.75
CA CYS A 178 -7.56 11.04 4.59
C CYS A 178 -7.18 10.65 3.16
N VAL A 179 -6.30 9.67 3.00
CA VAL A 179 -5.97 9.04 1.71
C VAL A 179 -6.54 7.62 1.69
N VAL A 180 -7.36 7.33 0.69
CA VAL A 180 -8.07 6.07 0.56
C VAL A 180 -7.39 5.21 -0.51
N HIS A 181 -6.77 4.12 -0.06
CA HIS A 181 -5.99 3.15 -0.83
C HIS A 181 -6.74 1.85 -1.11
N SER A 182 -7.91 1.63 -0.52
CA SER A 182 -8.76 0.48 -0.82
C SER A 182 -10.21 0.73 -0.41
N SER A 183 -11.15 -0.03 -0.99
CA SER A 183 -12.58 0.06 -0.63
C SER A 183 -12.89 -0.40 0.79
N GLU A 184 -12.06 -1.24 1.39
CA GLU A 184 -12.20 -1.73 2.77
C GLU A 184 -11.98 -0.65 3.82
N GLN A 185 -11.21 0.38 3.48
CA GLN A 185 -11.00 1.54 4.36
C GLN A 185 -12.25 2.42 4.46
N LEU A 186 -13.19 2.27 3.51
CA LEU A 186 -14.42 3.04 3.51
C LEU A 186 -15.49 2.34 4.35
N PRO A 187 -16.22 3.10 5.19
CA PRO A 187 -17.17 2.54 6.16
C PRO A 187 -18.53 2.20 5.57
N PHE A 188 -18.55 1.80 4.30
CA PHE A 188 -19.77 1.50 3.56
C PHE A 188 -19.49 0.63 2.33
N GLY A 189 -20.57 0.07 1.78
CA GLY A 189 -20.52 -0.85 0.66
C GLY A 189 -19.99 -2.23 1.05
N PRO A 190 -19.92 -3.16 0.08
CA PRO A 190 -19.74 -4.58 0.35
C PRO A 190 -18.35 -4.95 0.91
N PHE A 191 -17.35 -4.09 0.76
CA PHE A 191 -15.98 -4.37 1.23
C PHE A 191 -15.68 -3.77 2.60
N CYS A 192 -16.61 -3.03 3.20
CA CYS A 192 -16.42 -2.34 4.48
C CYS A 192 -15.84 -3.28 5.56
N GLY A 193 -14.61 -3.02 6.00
CA GLY A 193 -13.94 -3.81 7.05
C GLY A 193 -13.59 -5.26 6.65
N GLY A 194 -13.60 -5.58 5.35
CA GLY A 194 -13.28 -6.93 4.85
C GLY A 194 -11.79 -7.30 4.93
N LEU A 195 -10.92 -6.37 5.35
CA LEU A 195 -9.53 -6.62 5.68
C LEU A 195 -9.24 -6.20 7.12
N SER A 196 -8.45 -7.01 7.83
CA SER A 196 -8.08 -6.75 9.21
C SER A 196 -7.43 -5.37 9.38
N GLY A 197 -7.86 -4.62 10.39
CA GLY A 197 -7.38 -3.26 10.66
C GLY A 197 -8.04 -2.16 9.81
N HIS A 198 -8.84 -2.51 8.80
CA HIS A 198 -9.60 -1.54 8.01
C HIS A 198 -11.02 -1.41 8.59
N CYS A 199 -11.55 -0.18 8.60
CA CYS A 199 -12.90 0.16 9.08
C CYS A 199 -13.33 -0.64 10.34
N LEU A 200 -12.80 -0.26 11.49
CA LEU A 200 -13.08 -0.92 12.76
C LEU A 200 -14.44 -0.56 13.35
N SER A 201 -14.95 0.64 13.04
CA SER A 201 -16.30 1.08 13.42
C SER A 201 -16.92 1.91 12.30
N ALA A 202 -17.78 1.28 11.50
CA ALA A 202 -18.37 1.90 10.32
C ALA A 202 -19.17 3.17 10.65
N SER A 203 -19.95 3.17 11.73
CA SER A 203 -20.74 4.34 12.14
C SER A 203 -19.84 5.52 12.52
N ALA A 204 -18.85 5.29 13.40
CA ALA A 204 -17.94 6.32 13.88
C ALA A 204 -17.04 6.86 12.75
N GLU A 205 -16.49 5.97 11.92
CA GLU A 205 -15.59 6.36 10.83
C GLU A 205 -16.34 7.09 9.70
N ASN A 206 -17.59 6.72 9.39
CA ASN A 206 -18.40 7.43 8.41
C ASN A 206 -18.69 8.88 8.86
N GLN A 207 -18.94 9.09 10.15
CA GLN A 207 -19.09 10.43 10.69
C GLN A 207 -17.78 11.21 10.57
N MET A 208 -16.68 10.67 11.11
CA MET A 208 -15.40 11.37 11.13
C MET A 208 -14.87 11.71 9.73
N LEU A 209 -15.05 10.83 8.74
CA LEU A 209 -14.64 11.08 7.36
C LEU A 209 -15.30 12.36 6.79
N ARG A 210 -16.56 12.63 7.15
CA ARG A 210 -17.30 13.80 6.67
C ARG A 210 -16.89 15.11 7.34
N GLU A 211 -16.18 15.01 8.46
CA GLU A 211 -15.67 16.13 9.23
C GLU A 211 -14.21 16.47 8.88
N LEU A 212 -13.62 15.77 7.89
CA LEU A 212 -12.26 16.03 7.43
C LEU A 212 -12.20 17.22 6.48
N ASP A 213 -11.06 17.90 6.48
CA ASP A 213 -10.78 19.00 5.53
C ASP A 213 -10.61 18.47 4.09
N GLY A 214 -10.14 17.23 3.94
CA GLY A 214 -9.93 16.62 2.63
C GLY A 214 -9.95 15.10 2.64
N ILE A 215 -10.47 14.52 1.56
CA ILE A 215 -10.42 13.09 1.29
C ILE A 215 -9.84 12.90 -0.11
N TRP A 216 -8.74 12.18 -0.20
CA TRP A 216 -8.03 11.84 -1.43
C TRP A 216 -8.24 10.37 -1.77
N THR A 217 -8.85 10.07 -2.90
CA THR A 217 -8.95 8.71 -3.46
C THR A 217 -7.90 8.51 -4.56
N VAL A 218 -7.20 7.37 -4.55
CA VAL A 218 -6.04 7.15 -5.44
C VAL A 218 -6.37 6.66 -6.85
N SER A 219 -7.65 6.39 -7.12
CA SER A 219 -8.18 6.00 -8.44
C SER A 219 -9.60 6.50 -8.66
N ARG A 220 -10.04 6.52 -9.92
CA ARG A 220 -11.45 6.79 -10.23
C ARG A 220 -12.35 5.68 -9.70
N GLY A 221 -11.91 4.42 -9.76
CA GLY A 221 -12.66 3.29 -9.16
C GLY A 221 -13.00 3.49 -7.68
N ILE A 222 -12.05 3.95 -6.86
CA ILE A 222 -12.31 4.24 -5.44
C ILE A 222 -13.12 5.52 -5.25
N HIS A 223 -12.90 6.55 -6.07
CA HIS A 223 -13.72 7.78 -6.08
C HIS A 223 -15.20 7.45 -6.34
N ASP A 224 -15.47 6.68 -7.39
CA ASP A 224 -16.81 6.29 -7.79
C ASP A 224 -17.44 5.36 -6.74
N TYR A 225 -16.67 4.46 -6.13
CA TYR A 225 -17.12 3.63 -5.01
C TYR A 225 -17.56 4.49 -3.82
N ALA A 226 -16.73 5.47 -3.43
CA ALA A 226 -17.03 6.41 -2.34
C ALA A 226 -18.34 7.18 -2.57
N MET A 227 -18.55 7.65 -3.80
CA MET A 227 -19.76 8.35 -4.17
C MET A 227 -20.97 7.41 -4.25
N LYS A 228 -20.82 6.22 -4.85
CA LYS A 228 -21.91 5.25 -5.05
C LYS A 228 -22.48 4.77 -3.72
N TYR A 229 -21.63 4.25 -2.84
CA TYR A 229 -22.05 3.58 -1.61
C TYR A 229 -22.17 4.52 -0.42
N GLY A 230 -21.33 5.56 -0.35
CA GLY A 230 -21.27 6.47 0.78
C GLY A 230 -21.85 7.84 0.53
N LYS A 231 -22.15 8.23 -0.72
CA LYS A 231 -22.41 9.64 -1.08
C LYS A 231 -21.32 10.57 -0.53
N LEU A 232 -20.08 10.06 -0.47
CA LEU A 232 -18.94 10.74 0.10
C LEU A 232 -18.20 11.46 -1.02
N LYS A 233 -18.14 12.79 -0.94
CA LYS A 233 -17.36 13.58 -1.89
C LYS A 233 -15.88 13.42 -1.59
N THR A 234 -15.10 13.04 -2.59
CA THR A 234 -13.64 12.92 -2.50
C THR A 234 -12.97 13.65 -3.66
N ASN A 235 -11.68 13.91 -3.54
CA ASN A 235 -10.84 14.39 -4.62
C ASN A 235 -10.03 13.23 -5.18
N PHE A 236 -10.11 13.00 -6.48
CA PHE A 236 -9.31 12.00 -7.15
C PHE A 236 -7.97 12.60 -7.60
N PHE A 237 -6.88 12.01 -7.10
CA PHE A 237 -5.55 12.19 -7.67
C PHE A 237 -4.91 10.81 -7.82
N VAL A 238 -4.23 10.57 -8.94
CA VAL A 238 -3.35 9.40 -9.05
C VAL A 238 -2.21 9.51 -8.04
N HIS A 239 -1.46 8.43 -7.84
CA HIS A 239 -0.27 8.46 -6.99
C HIS A 239 0.72 9.55 -7.43
N ALA A 240 1.47 10.07 -6.45
CA ALA A 240 2.61 10.95 -6.69
C ALA A 240 3.58 10.33 -7.71
N THR A 241 4.15 11.12 -8.63
CA THR A 241 5.01 10.56 -9.68
C THR A 241 6.25 9.89 -9.10
N TRP A 242 6.76 10.40 -7.97
CA TRP A 242 7.90 9.83 -7.22
C TRP A 242 7.64 8.43 -6.66
N THR A 243 6.39 7.95 -6.65
CA THR A 243 6.07 6.54 -6.38
C THR A 243 6.71 5.60 -7.42
N TYR A 244 6.85 6.07 -8.67
CA TYR A 244 7.31 5.27 -9.80
C TYR A 244 8.68 5.69 -10.35
N LEU A 245 9.13 6.91 -10.04
CA LEU A 245 10.42 7.44 -10.50
C LEU A 245 11.56 7.01 -9.57
N GLN A 246 12.70 6.64 -10.15
CA GLN A 246 13.93 6.28 -9.43
C GLN A 246 14.85 7.49 -9.37
N GLY A 247 14.96 8.10 -8.18
CA GLY A 247 15.71 9.34 -8.01
C GLY A 247 15.19 10.47 -8.92
N GLY A 248 13.87 10.53 -9.13
CA GLY A 248 13.22 11.48 -10.03
C GLY A 248 13.26 11.12 -11.52
N ASN A 249 13.91 10.01 -11.91
CA ASN A 249 13.99 9.58 -13.31
C ASN A 249 13.08 8.40 -13.62
N VAL A 250 12.65 8.30 -14.88
CA VAL A 250 11.95 7.12 -15.39
C VAL A 250 12.90 5.91 -15.27
N PRO A 251 12.44 4.74 -14.77
CA PRO A 251 13.30 3.56 -14.66
C PRO A 251 13.77 3.10 -16.04
N MET A 252 14.91 2.42 -16.07
CA MET A 252 15.49 1.92 -17.31
C MET A 252 14.55 0.90 -17.98
N ARG A 253 14.27 1.10 -19.27
CA ARG A 253 13.53 0.14 -20.10
C ARG A 253 14.34 -1.16 -20.24
N ARG A 254 13.63 -2.28 -20.26
CA ARG A 254 14.19 -3.63 -20.42
C ARG A 254 13.86 -4.19 -21.80
N THR A 255 14.70 -5.11 -22.25
CA THR A 255 14.53 -5.89 -23.49
C THR A 255 14.42 -7.36 -23.10
N ASN A 256 13.23 -7.77 -22.65
CA ASN A 256 13.03 -9.07 -22.00
C ASN A 256 12.39 -10.13 -22.92
N ALA A 257 12.43 -9.94 -24.24
CA ALA A 257 11.89 -10.89 -25.21
C ALA A 257 12.57 -12.27 -25.14
N ASP A 258 13.84 -12.32 -24.70
CA ASP A 258 14.65 -13.52 -24.48
C ASP A 258 14.36 -14.22 -23.13
N LYS A 259 13.68 -13.55 -22.19
CA LYS A 259 13.34 -14.13 -20.89
C LYS A 259 12.24 -15.19 -21.04
N SER A 260 12.07 -15.98 -19.98
CA SER A 260 11.10 -17.10 -19.97
C SER A 260 10.18 -17.14 -18.75
N GLU A 261 10.38 -16.27 -17.77
CA GLU A 261 9.61 -16.28 -16.52
C GLU A 261 8.31 -15.48 -16.64
N VAL A 262 7.21 -16.09 -16.17
CA VAL A 262 5.88 -15.49 -16.06
C VAL A 262 5.56 -15.27 -14.58
N GLY A 263 5.33 -14.02 -14.19
CA GLY A 263 5.31 -13.63 -12.79
C GLY A 263 3.94 -13.36 -12.19
N LEU A 264 3.74 -13.69 -10.91
CA LEU A 264 2.67 -13.15 -10.06
C LEU A 264 3.28 -12.59 -8.77
N ILE A 265 2.94 -11.36 -8.41
CA ILE A 265 3.38 -10.70 -7.16
C ILE A 265 2.24 -10.72 -6.15
N ASN A 266 2.55 -11.00 -4.88
CA ASN A 266 1.60 -11.18 -3.79
C ASN A 266 0.66 -12.37 -4.02
N ALA A 267 1.24 -13.55 -4.14
CA ALA A 267 0.50 -14.78 -4.45
C ALA A 267 -0.55 -15.12 -3.36
N CYS A 268 -1.82 -14.76 -3.63
CA CYS A 268 -2.97 -15.05 -2.78
C CYS A 268 -4.28 -15.06 -3.58
N GLY A 269 -5.35 -15.58 -2.96
CA GLY A 269 -6.67 -15.70 -3.59
C GLY A 269 -7.17 -14.40 -4.24
N LEU A 270 -7.12 -13.29 -3.50
CA LEU A 270 -7.53 -11.95 -3.98
C LEU A 270 -6.74 -11.47 -5.20
N LYS A 271 -5.46 -11.85 -5.29
CA LYS A 271 -4.56 -11.46 -6.38
C LYS A 271 -4.61 -12.42 -7.58
N GLY A 272 -5.64 -13.27 -7.62
CA GLY A 272 -5.90 -14.17 -8.75
C GLY A 272 -5.04 -15.41 -8.77
N LEU A 273 -4.56 -15.86 -7.61
CA LEU A 273 -3.80 -17.11 -7.50
C LEU A 273 -4.49 -18.32 -8.17
N PRO A 274 -5.83 -18.50 -8.12
CA PRO A 274 -6.48 -19.59 -8.83
C PRO A 274 -6.28 -19.55 -10.35
N ILE A 275 -6.28 -18.36 -10.96
CA ILE A 275 -6.00 -18.21 -12.40
C ILE A 275 -4.55 -18.62 -12.69
N PHE A 276 -3.61 -18.14 -11.89
CA PHE A 276 -2.18 -18.48 -12.02
C PHE A 276 -1.93 -19.99 -11.92
N ILE A 277 -2.54 -20.66 -10.94
CA ILE A 277 -2.43 -22.11 -10.74
C ILE A 277 -2.96 -22.88 -11.95
N GLU A 278 -4.14 -22.50 -12.47
CA GLU A 278 -4.72 -23.19 -13.62
C GLU A 278 -3.91 -22.97 -14.90
N LEU A 279 -3.35 -21.78 -15.12
CA LEU A 279 -2.40 -21.53 -16.21
C LEU A 279 -1.16 -22.41 -16.08
N ALA A 280 -0.57 -22.51 -14.89
CA ALA A 280 0.61 -23.35 -14.65
C ALA A 280 0.35 -24.83 -14.94
N LYS A 281 -0.84 -25.34 -14.61
CA LYS A 281 -1.24 -26.72 -14.95
C LYS A 281 -1.42 -26.94 -16.45
N ARG A 282 -2.04 -25.99 -17.16
CA ARG A 282 -2.31 -26.11 -18.60
C ARG A 282 -1.06 -25.91 -19.46
N LEU A 283 -0.08 -25.17 -18.95
CA LEU A 283 1.14 -24.80 -19.66
C LEU A 283 2.39 -25.34 -18.93
N PRO A 284 2.59 -26.67 -18.88
CA PRO A 284 3.67 -27.29 -18.09
C PRO A 284 5.09 -26.91 -18.55
N ASN A 285 5.24 -26.45 -19.80
CA ASN A 285 6.52 -26.02 -20.38
C ASN A 285 6.86 -24.55 -20.08
N VAL A 286 5.93 -23.77 -19.53
CA VAL A 286 6.16 -22.36 -19.17
C VAL A 286 6.68 -22.27 -17.74
N LYS A 287 7.69 -21.42 -17.52
CA LYS A 287 8.28 -21.19 -16.19
C LYS A 287 7.50 -20.10 -15.46
N PHE A 288 6.83 -20.47 -14.39
CA PHE A 288 6.06 -19.56 -13.56
C PHE A 288 6.83 -19.19 -12.28
N VAL A 289 6.67 -17.95 -11.82
CA VAL A 289 7.27 -17.47 -10.57
C VAL A 289 6.24 -16.71 -9.76
N ALA A 290 6.12 -17.05 -8.48
CA ALA A 290 5.19 -16.45 -7.53
C ALA A 290 5.94 -15.82 -6.36
N TRP A 291 5.87 -14.49 -6.21
CA TRP A 291 6.46 -13.78 -5.08
C TRP A 291 5.46 -13.67 -3.92
N LYS A 292 5.94 -14.03 -2.72
CA LYS A 292 5.20 -13.83 -1.47
C LYS A 292 5.04 -12.33 -1.18
N SER A 293 3.93 -11.98 -0.53
CA SER A 293 3.75 -10.67 0.10
C SER A 293 2.69 -10.77 1.21
N TRP A 294 2.12 -9.64 1.63
CA TRP A 294 1.23 -9.52 2.77
C TRP A 294 -0.02 -10.42 2.72
N GLY A 295 -0.49 -10.79 1.52
CA GLY A 295 -1.65 -11.67 1.35
C GLY A 295 -1.32 -13.15 1.29
N THR A 296 -0.03 -13.53 1.20
CA THR A 296 0.37 -14.92 1.03
C THR A 296 0.28 -15.68 2.35
N LYS A 297 -0.48 -16.78 2.36
CA LYS A 297 -0.69 -17.67 3.50
C LYS A 297 -0.13 -19.07 3.19
N GLN A 298 0.04 -19.90 4.22
CA GLN A 298 0.60 -21.26 4.06
C GLN A 298 -0.21 -22.11 3.06
N VAL A 299 -1.54 -22.03 3.09
CA VAL A 299 -2.41 -22.75 2.14
C VAL A 299 -2.10 -22.43 0.67
N HIS A 300 -1.71 -21.18 0.37
CA HIS A 300 -1.29 -20.79 -0.98
C HIS A 300 0.03 -21.45 -1.37
N LEU A 301 0.98 -21.51 -0.42
CA LEU A 301 2.28 -22.15 -0.63
C LEU A 301 2.13 -23.65 -0.86
N ASP A 302 1.23 -24.31 -0.11
CA ASP A 302 0.93 -25.74 -0.24
C ASP A 302 0.27 -26.09 -1.59
N GLN A 303 -0.45 -25.13 -2.20
CA GLN A 303 -0.98 -25.29 -3.55
C GLN A 303 0.11 -25.10 -4.61
N LEU A 304 0.94 -24.07 -4.45
CA LEU A 304 2.02 -23.73 -5.40
C LEU A 304 3.14 -24.79 -5.42
N SER A 305 3.49 -25.36 -4.27
CA SER A 305 4.57 -26.35 -4.15
C SER A 305 4.29 -27.67 -4.88
N LYS A 306 3.02 -27.92 -5.25
CA LYS A 306 2.60 -29.11 -6.02
C LYS A 306 2.81 -28.95 -7.53
N LEU A 307 3.17 -27.75 -8.00
CA LEU A 307 3.32 -27.43 -9.42
C LEU A 307 4.82 -27.42 -9.79
N PRO A 308 5.31 -28.37 -10.61
CA PRO A 308 6.75 -28.53 -10.87
C PRO A 308 7.35 -27.39 -11.70
N ASN A 309 6.53 -26.62 -12.40
CA ASN A 309 6.92 -25.48 -13.22
C ASN A 309 6.75 -24.12 -12.52
N VAL A 310 6.48 -24.11 -11.20
CA VAL A 310 6.33 -22.90 -10.39
C VAL A 310 7.47 -22.77 -9.39
N ARG A 311 8.18 -21.64 -9.42
CA ARG A 311 9.09 -21.23 -8.35
C ARG A 311 8.42 -20.25 -7.40
N ILE A 312 8.59 -20.45 -6.10
CA ILE A 312 8.13 -19.54 -5.06
C ILE A 312 9.31 -18.70 -4.60
N GLU A 313 9.14 -17.38 -4.55
CA GLU A 313 10.16 -16.41 -4.14
C GLU A 313 9.69 -15.61 -2.93
N GLU A 314 10.62 -15.21 -2.06
CA GLU A 314 10.34 -14.29 -0.95
C GLU A 314 10.05 -12.87 -1.43
N SER A 315 9.43 -12.05 -0.58
CA SER A 315 9.32 -10.62 -0.84
C SER A 315 10.71 -9.97 -0.89
N THR A 316 10.93 -9.03 -1.81
CA THR A 316 12.23 -8.37 -2.01
C THR A 316 12.11 -6.85 -2.05
N THR A 317 13.16 -6.17 -1.58
CA THR A 317 13.34 -4.72 -1.74
C THR A 317 14.16 -4.39 -2.99
N ASN A 318 14.94 -5.32 -3.53
CA ASN A 318 15.72 -5.14 -4.76
C ASN A 318 14.93 -5.61 -5.99
N THR A 319 13.82 -4.91 -6.25
CA THR A 319 12.86 -5.32 -7.29
C THR A 319 13.44 -5.31 -8.70
N GLU A 320 14.45 -4.48 -9.01
CA GLU A 320 15.12 -4.49 -10.31
C GLU A 320 15.71 -5.87 -10.62
N ARG A 321 16.65 -6.31 -9.78
CA ARG A 321 17.38 -7.57 -10.00
C ARG A 321 16.48 -8.79 -9.78
N ASP A 322 15.67 -8.74 -8.73
CA ASP A 322 15.00 -9.94 -8.23
C ASP A 322 13.66 -10.20 -8.94
N ILE A 323 13.08 -9.21 -9.62
CA ILE A 323 11.80 -9.32 -10.34
C ILE A 323 11.97 -8.85 -11.80
N TRP A 324 12.27 -7.57 -12.02
CA TRP A 324 12.09 -6.94 -13.33
C TRP A 324 13.11 -7.41 -14.39
N ASP A 325 14.35 -7.72 -13.98
CA ASP A 325 15.39 -8.24 -14.89
C ASP A 325 15.12 -9.68 -15.37
N ARG A 326 14.18 -10.38 -14.73
CA ARG A 326 13.89 -11.80 -14.97
C ARG A 326 12.61 -12.06 -15.74
N LEU A 327 11.61 -11.21 -15.57
CA LEU A 327 10.26 -11.45 -16.09
C LEU A 327 10.15 -11.17 -17.59
N LYS A 328 9.62 -12.15 -18.32
CA LYS A 328 9.11 -11.93 -19.68
C LYS A 328 7.77 -11.22 -19.61
N VAL A 329 6.83 -11.78 -18.85
CA VAL A 329 5.43 -11.31 -18.72
C VAL A 329 5.05 -11.22 -17.24
N LEU A 330 4.38 -10.15 -16.85
CA LEU A 330 3.73 -10.04 -15.55
C LEU A 330 2.23 -10.37 -15.67
N LEU A 331 1.76 -11.31 -14.85
CA LEU A 331 0.33 -11.56 -14.64
C LEU A 331 -0.16 -10.72 -13.46
N VAL A 332 -1.24 -9.97 -13.68
CA VAL A 332 -1.97 -9.24 -12.64
C VAL A 332 -3.46 -9.65 -12.67
N PRO A 333 -3.79 -10.91 -12.33
CA PRO A 333 -5.14 -11.47 -12.41
C PRO A 333 -6.01 -11.11 -11.20
N SER A 334 -5.85 -9.91 -10.64
CA SER A 334 -6.53 -9.50 -9.41
C SER A 334 -8.04 -9.66 -9.54
N LEU A 335 -8.65 -10.33 -8.56
CA LEU A 335 -10.10 -10.49 -8.43
C LEU A 335 -10.70 -9.45 -7.49
N TRP A 336 -9.83 -8.68 -6.85
CA TRP A 336 -10.15 -7.64 -5.90
C TRP A 336 -10.59 -6.35 -6.60
N ASN A 337 -11.35 -5.52 -5.89
CA ASN A 337 -11.59 -4.13 -6.28
C ASN A 337 -10.30 -3.32 -6.05
N GLU A 338 -9.29 -3.58 -6.87
CA GLU A 338 -7.98 -2.96 -6.77
C GLU A 338 -8.10 -1.44 -6.86
N ALA A 339 -7.42 -0.70 -5.98
CA ALA A 339 -7.44 0.74 -6.08
C ALA A 339 -6.72 1.22 -7.35
N TRP A 340 -5.43 0.93 -7.50
CA TRP A 340 -4.66 1.31 -8.69
C TRP A 340 -3.94 0.11 -9.32
N GLY A 341 -3.18 -0.66 -8.53
CA GLY A 341 -2.34 -1.75 -9.06
C GLY A 341 -0.95 -1.24 -9.48
N ALA A 342 -0.18 -0.70 -8.54
CA ALA A 342 1.11 -0.06 -8.79
C ALA A 342 2.11 -0.91 -9.60
N VAL A 343 2.11 -2.25 -9.39
CA VAL A 343 2.98 -3.18 -10.12
C VAL A 343 2.74 -3.19 -11.64
N VAL A 344 1.51 -2.85 -12.07
CA VAL A 344 1.19 -2.67 -13.50
C VAL A 344 2.02 -1.51 -14.03
N THR A 345 1.86 -0.31 -13.46
CA THR A 345 2.60 0.89 -13.88
C THR A 345 4.12 0.66 -13.81
N GLU A 346 4.62 -0.03 -12.79
CA GLU A 346 6.05 -0.36 -12.64
C GLU A 346 6.58 -1.25 -13.77
N ALA A 347 5.89 -2.36 -14.08
CA ALA A 347 6.26 -3.24 -15.17
C ALA A 347 6.19 -2.50 -16.52
N GLN A 348 5.13 -1.71 -16.73
CA GLN A 348 4.93 -0.99 -17.98
C GLN A 348 6.02 0.07 -18.23
N LEU A 349 6.45 0.82 -17.21
CA LEU A 349 7.56 1.77 -17.34
C LEU A 349 8.88 1.11 -17.76
N ARG A 350 9.04 -0.18 -17.43
CA ARG A 350 10.19 -1.00 -17.82
C ARG A 350 9.99 -1.70 -19.18
N GLY A 351 8.84 -1.53 -19.82
CA GLY A 351 8.50 -2.20 -21.08
C GLY A 351 8.19 -3.68 -20.93
N ILE A 352 7.89 -4.16 -19.72
CA ILE A 352 7.49 -5.55 -19.49
C ILE A 352 5.99 -5.66 -19.79
N PRO A 353 5.55 -6.49 -20.75
CA PRO A 353 4.13 -6.71 -21.01
C PRO A 353 3.39 -7.25 -19.78
N VAL A 354 2.19 -6.72 -19.57
CA VAL A 354 1.31 -7.08 -18.46
C VAL A 354 0.01 -7.65 -19.01
N ILE A 355 -0.36 -8.85 -18.56
CA ILE A 355 -1.71 -9.40 -18.74
C ILE A 355 -2.44 -9.17 -17.43
N ALA A 356 -3.46 -8.32 -17.43
CA ALA A 356 -4.14 -7.89 -16.22
C ALA A 356 -5.64 -8.07 -16.30
N SER A 357 -6.30 -8.14 -15.14
CA SER A 357 -7.75 -8.19 -15.09
C SER A 357 -8.33 -6.81 -15.39
N ASN A 358 -9.62 -6.75 -15.74
CA ASN A 358 -10.34 -5.48 -15.86
C ASN A 358 -10.99 -5.01 -14.53
N ALA A 359 -10.51 -5.49 -13.39
CA ALA A 359 -11.10 -5.23 -12.08
C ALA A 359 -10.62 -3.91 -11.45
N GLY A 360 -11.52 -3.21 -10.77
CA GLY A 360 -11.20 -1.99 -10.04
C GLY A 360 -10.51 -0.93 -10.92
N GLY A 361 -9.47 -0.29 -10.39
CA GLY A 361 -8.64 0.69 -11.10
C GLY A 361 -7.51 0.10 -11.95
N ILE A 362 -7.44 -1.22 -12.15
CA ILE A 362 -6.40 -1.83 -13.01
C ILE A 362 -6.46 -1.31 -14.45
N PRO A 363 -7.64 -1.16 -15.10
CA PRO A 363 -7.72 -0.55 -16.42
C PRO A 363 -7.11 0.86 -16.48
N GLU A 364 -7.29 1.65 -15.42
CA GLU A 364 -6.70 2.98 -15.29
C GLU A 364 -5.17 2.91 -15.19
N ALA A 365 -4.63 2.07 -14.30
CA ALA A 365 -3.18 1.92 -14.14
C ALA A 365 -2.50 1.31 -15.37
N LYS A 366 -3.22 0.48 -16.12
CA LYS A 366 -2.80 -0.12 -17.38
C LYS A 366 -2.98 0.81 -18.59
N LEU A 367 -3.60 1.99 -18.39
CA LEU A 367 -3.89 2.94 -19.47
C LEU A 367 -4.73 2.32 -20.60
N ASN A 368 -5.61 1.37 -20.26
CA ASN A 368 -6.41 0.58 -21.19
C ASN A 368 -5.62 -0.17 -22.29
N LEU A 369 -4.31 -0.39 -22.08
CA LEU A 369 -3.48 -1.14 -23.03
C LEU A 369 -3.79 -2.64 -22.98
N PRO A 370 -3.66 -3.39 -24.08
CA PRO A 370 -3.74 -4.86 -24.06
C PRO A 370 -2.68 -5.48 -23.14
N TYR A 371 -2.93 -6.59 -22.45
CA TYR A 371 -4.15 -7.37 -22.38
C TYR A 371 -4.95 -7.04 -21.10
N LEU A 372 -6.23 -6.67 -21.27
CA LEU A 372 -7.20 -6.52 -20.17
C LEU A 372 -8.27 -7.60 -20.30
N ILE A 373 -8.32 -8.49 -19.32
CA ILE A 373 -9.17 -9.69 -19.37
C ILE A 373 -10.28 -9.59 -18.30
N PRO A 374 -11.55 -9.81 -18.67
CA PRO A 374 -12.64 -9.90 -17.71
C PRO A 374 -12.41 -10.98 -16.65
N VAL A 375 -12.79 -10.68 -15.41
CA VAL A 375 -12.79 -11.63 -14.29
C VAL A 375 -14.12 -11.60 -13.56
N ASN A 376 -14.46 -12.71 -12.91
CA ASN A 376 -15.50 -12.70 -11.89
C ASN A 376 -14.88 -12.13 -10.61
N ALA A 377 -15.14 -10.85 -10.31
CA ALA A 377 -14.58 -10.20 -9.13
C ALA A 377 -15.20 -10.75 -7.84
N VAL A 378 -14.47 -10.64 -6.72
CA VAL A 378 -15.04 -10.95 -5.40
C VAL A 378 -16.18 -9.97 -5.06
N SER A 379 -17.24 -10.48 -4.43
CA SER A 379 -18.45 -9.71 -4.13
C SER A 379 -18.38 -8.89 -2.84
N GLY A 380 -17.41 -9.20 -1.97
CA GLY A 380 -17.35 -8.73 -0.59
C GLY A 380 -17.74 -9.81 0.44
N GLU A 381 -18.32 -10.91 -0.02
CA GLU A 381 -18.68 -12.05 0.82
C GLU A 381 -17.42 -12.79 1.32
N LEU A 382 -17.44 -13.19 2.59
CA LEU A 382 -16.38 -13.96 3.23
C LEU A 382 -16.71 -15.45 3.22
N ASP A 383 -15.72 -16.29 2.97
CA ASP A 383 -15.77 -17.73 3.18
C ASP A 383 -15.79 -18.01 4.71
N PRO A 384 -16.86 -18.62 5.24
CA PRO A 384 -16.99 -18.88 6.67
C PRO A 384 -15.89 -19.78 7.26
N LYS A 385 -15.21 -20.58 6.44
CA LYS A 385 -14.17 -21.50 6.89
C LYS A 385 -12.82 -20.82 7.04
N THR A 386 -12.52 -19.86 6.16
CA THR A 386 -11.20 -19.23 6.09
C THR A 386 -11.19 -17.81 6.63
N GLY A 387 -12.35 -17.15 6.67
CA GLY A 387 -12.48 -15.72 6.96
C GLY A 387 -11.96 -14.81 5.85
N ASP A 388 -11.51 -15.37 4.72
CA ASP A 388 -11.10 -14.60 3.54
C ASP A 388 -12.29 -14.38 2.60
N TYR A 389 -12.13 -13.49 1.62
CA TYR A 389 -13.15 -13.34 0.59
C TYR A 389 -13.38 -14.64 -0.19
N ALA A 390 -14.66 -14.96 -0.41
CA ALA A 390 -15.06 -16.06 -1.27
C ALA A 390 -14.62 -15.78 -2.72
N VAL A 391 -13.75 -16.63 -3.26
CA VAL A 391 -13.19 -16.46 -4.60
C VAL A 391 -14.08 -17.20 -5.62
N PRO A 392 -14.74 -16.49 -6.55
CA PRO A 392 -15.57 -17.13 -7.55
C PRO A 392 -14.73 -17.86 -8.61
N LYS A 393 -15.34 -18.84 -9.29
CA LYS A 393 -14.71 -19.57 -10.41
C LYS A 393 -14.39 -18.60 -11.55
N GLN A 394 -13.26 -18.80 -12.21
CA GLN A 394 -12.78 -17.96 -13.31
C GLN A 394 -12.80 -18.70 -14.64
N ASP A 395 -12.97 -17.94 -15.73
CA ASP A 395 -12.66 -18.42 -17.07
C ASP A 395 -11.16 -18.22 -17.35
N ILE A 396 -10.47 -19.31 -17.66
CA ILE A 396 -9.02 -19.34 -17.87
C ILE A 396 -8.67 -19.20 -19.35
N GLY A 397 -9.60 -19.47 -20.27
CA GLY A 397 -9.33 -19.50 -21.71
C GLY A 397 -8.71 -18.21 -22.27
N PRO A 398 -9.26 -17.02 -21.97
CA PRO A 398 -8.69 -15.76 -22.44
C PRO A 398 -7.28 -15.49 -21.88
N TRP A 399 -7.01 -15.90 -20.65
CA TRP A 399 -5.70 -15.75 -20.00
C TRP A 399 -4.65 -16.64 -20.65
N GLU A 400 -5.01 -17.89 -20.91
CA GLU A 400 -4.17 -18.87 -21.59
C GLU A 400 -3.84 -18.40 -23.00
N HIS A 401 -4.85 -17.92 -23.75
CA HIS A 401 -4.66 -17.37 -25.08
C HIS A 401 -3.67 -16.20 -25.11
N ALA A 402 -3.88 -15.19 -24.27
CA ALA A 402 -2.99 -14.03 -24.20
C ALA A 402 -1.55 -14.42 -23.81
N LEU A 403 -1.42 -15.34 -22.85
CA LEU A 403 -0.10 -15.79 -22.41
C LEU A 403 0.63 -16.57 -23.50
N MET A 404 -0.06 -17.46 -24.22
CA MET A 404 0.53 -18.21 -25.33
C MET A 404 1.04 -17.30 -26.45
N ARG A 405 0.32 -16.21 -26.76
CA ARG A 405 0.77 -15.22 -27.75
C ARG A 405 2.06 -14.52 -27.33
N LEU A 406 2.14 -14.07 -26.08
CA LEU A 406 3.34 -13.38 -25.57
C LEU A 406 4.53 -14.31 -25.26
N MET A 407 4.26 -15.61 -25.11
CA MET A 407 5.28 -16.65 -24.92
C MET A 407 5.67 -17.36 -26.22
N ALA A 408 5.12 -16.96 -27.37
CA ALA A 408 5.43 -17.55 -28.66
C ALA A 408 6.91 -17.39 -29.03
N GLN A 409 7.40 -18.26 -29.92
CA GLN A 409 8.75 -18.17 -30.46
C GLN A 409 8.94 -16.94 -31.35
N ASP A 410 7.89 -16.57 -32.11
CA ASP A 410 7.82 -15.28 -32.79
C ASP A 410 7.56 -14.18 -31.75
N THR A 411 8.56 -13.31 -31.56
CA THR A 411 8.51 -12.25 -30.56
C THR A 411 7.89 -10.95 -31.07
N THR A 412 7.44 -10.89 -32.34
CA THR A 412 6.91 -9.66 -32.96
C THR A 412 5.85 -8.98 -32.09
N GLU A 413 4.82 -9.74 -31.69
CA GLU A 413 3.74 -9.19 -30.85
C GLU A 413 4.22 -8.80 -29.45
N TYR A 414 5.13 -9.58 -28.87
CA TYR A 414 5.72 -9.24 -27.58
C TYR A 414 6.46 -7.90 -27.64
N GLU A 415 7.27 -7.70 -28.67
CA GLU A 415 8.09 -6.51 -28.87
C GLU A 415 7.24 -5.28 -29.18
N GLU A 416 6.23 -5.41 -30.04
CA GLU A 416 5.25 -4.36 -30.31
C GLU A 416 4.51 -3.94 -29.02
N LEU A 417 4.05 -4.93 -28.24
CA LEU A 417 3.34 -4.65 -26.99
C LEU A 417 4.27 -4.05 -25.94
N SER A 418 5.51 -4.52 -25.84
CA SER A 418 6.56 -3.96 -24.97
C SER A 418 6.81 -2.49 -25.30
N ASP A 419 6.90 -2.15 -26.59
CA ASP A 419 7.15 -0.79 -27.05
C ASP A 419 6.01 0.17 -26.76
N ILE A 420 4.80 -0.17 -27.20
CA ILE A 420 3.64 0.69 -26.97
C ILE A 420 3.39 0.88 -25.47
N THR A 421 3.61 -0.17 -24.67
CA THR A 421 3.45 -0.13 -23.22
C THR A 421 4.43 0.83 -22.55
N ALA A 422 5.73 0.71 -22.88
CA ALA A 422 6.75 1.60 -22.34
C ALA A 422 6.49 3.06 -22.77
N ARG A 423 6.32 3.28 -24.07
CA ARG A 423 6.15 4.62 -24.64
C ARG A 423 4.93 5.34 -24.07
N THR A 424 3.78 4.66 -24.04
CA THR A 424 2.53 5.23 -23.55
C THR A 424 2.61 5.54 -22.06
N THR A 425 3.18 4.63 -21.25
CA THR A 425 3.30 4.84 -19.80
C THR A 425 4.28 5.97 -19.45
N VAL A 426 5.39 6.08 -20.20
CA VAL A 426 6.35 7.19 -20.05
C VAL A 426 5.71 8.53 -20.45
N GLN A 427 4.93 8.57 -21.53
CA GLN A 427 4.19 9.77 -21.92
C GLN A 427 3.17 10.17 -20.85
N TRP A 428 2.41 9.20 -20.33
CA TRP A 428 1.45 9.42 -19.27
C TRP A 428 2.10 10.02 -18.01
N ILE A 429 3.16 9.39 -17.47
CA ILE A 429 3.79 9.87 -16.22
C ILE A 429 4.43 11.25 -16.39
N ARG A 430 4.97 11.57 -17.57
CA ARG A 430 5.52 12.90 -17.88
C ARG A 430 4.44 13.96 -18.06
N GLY A 431 3.25 13.56 -18.53
CA GLY A 431 2.09 14.43 -18.70
C GLY A 431 1.31 14.73 -17.42
N LEU A 432 1.55 13.97 -16.34
CA LEU A 432 0.91 14.23 -15.05
C LEU A 432 1.35 15.58 -14.46
N ASN A 433 0.38 16.34 -13.93
CA ASN A 433 0.68 17.51 -13.13
C ASN A 433 1.30 17.07 -11.79
N GLN A 434 2.63 17.09 -11.73
CA GLN A 434 3.40 16.67 -10.56
C GLN A 434 3.12 17.49 -9.28
N ARG A 435 2.53 18.68 -9.41
CA ARG A 435 2.16 19.56 -8.29
C ARG A 435 0.66 19.52 -7.97
N ALA A 436 -0.11 18.56 -8.51
CA ALA A 436 -1.56 18.51 -8.31
C ALA A 436 -1.94 18.37 -6.83
N GLN A 437 -1.35 17.40 -6.13
CA GLN A 437 -1.61 17.17 -4.70
C GLN A 437 -1.09 18.35 -3.86
N GLU A 438 0.10 18.89 -4.18
CA GLU A 438 0.67 20.06 -3.49
C GLU A 438 -0.26 21.28 -3.59
N LYS A 439 -0.69 21.63 -4.82
CA LYS A 439 -1.62 22.76 -5.06
C LYS A 439 -2.95 22.55 -4.34
N TRP A 440 -3.46 21.33 -4.32
CA TRP A 440 -4.69 21.01 -3.60
C TRP A 440 -4.55 21.25 -2.10
N LEU A 441 -3.48 20.78 -1.48
CA LEU A 441 -3.22 21.02 -0.05
C LEU A 441 -3.01 22.51 0.27
N LEU A 442 -2.31 23.26 -0.58
CA LEU A 442 -2.09 24.70 -0.39
C LEU A 442 -3.39 25.53 -0.43
N ASN A 443 -4.44 25.01 -1.05
CA ASN A 443 -5.71 25.71 -1.24
C ASN A 443 -6.78 25.35 -0.16
N MET A 444 -6.43 24.56 0.86
CA MET A 444 -7.35 24.09 1.91
C MET A 444 -7.63 25.08 3.04
#